data_AF-A0AAD1WQY2-F1
#
_entry.id   AF-A0AAD1WQY2-F1
#
_cell.length_a   1.000
_cell.length_b   1.000
_cell.length_c   1.000
_cell.angle_alpha   90.00
_cell.angle_beta   90.00
_cell.angle_gamma   90.00
#
_symmetry.space_group_name_H-M   'P 1'
#
loop_
_entity.id
_entity.type
_entity.pdbx_description
1 polymer ?
#
loop_
_entity_poly.entity_id
_entity_poly.type
_entity_poly.pdbx_seq_one_letter_code
_entity_poly.pdbx_strand_id
1 'polypeptide(L)'
;MSQTKTRRHQDKPDKMSFFAQKKGAALAKQADTAGHQDGADHSGGSSPRSEADSLHDGEPLTAAFLKRALDEQSRRLVATWQSSVAELKRDLQDIGSRTTHVEAKMEDLVDAHNASTEHLKSLTDQIQKCEAKLMDLEDRSRRSNIRLRGIPETVLPADLPSYVHSFFKLLTPEIPTDMLLLDRLHRVPKPQHIATSLPRDVLLKAHYFHVKDLLMRRSRTVKDLPAEYTSIKMFSDLSAATLKQRKTFQQVTETLRANRILYRWGFPVRLIVSRNGTTTAVQTAEEGIHLLHQWNLTIIGDTQAPKPPRQVVKDWHIAD
;
A
#
# COMPACT_ATOMS: atom_id res chain seq x y z
N MET A 1 -45.13 -3.82 -40.56
CA MET A 1 -44.01 -4.78 -40.51
C MET A 1 -42.79 -4.10 -39.91
N SER A 2 -42.51 -4.33 -38.63
CA SER A 2 -41.15 -4.43 -38.08
C SER A 2 -41.25 -4.76 -36.60
N GLN A 3 -40.78 -5.95 -36.27
CA GLN A 3 -40.82 -6.55 -34.95
C GLN A 3 -39.74 -5.90 -34.07
N THR A 4 -40.16 -5.35 -32.93
CA THR A 4 -39.25 -4.95 -31.85
C THR A 4 -38.81 -6.22 -31.12
N LYS A 5 -37.63 -6.74 -31.47
CA LYS A 5 -37.02 -7.90 -30.79
C LYS A 5 -36.44 -7.46 -29.44
N THR A 6 -37.12 -7.89 -28.39
CA THR A 6 -36.65 -8.03 -27.01
C THR A 6 -35.30 -8.73 -26.99
N ARG A 7 -34.28 -8.12 -26.37
CA ARG A 7 -33.04 -8.81 -25.98
C ARG A 7 -32.99 -8.86 -24.46
N ARG A 8 -33.34 -10.04 -23.94
CA ARG A 8 -33.20 -10.45 -22.54
C ARG A 8 -31.82 -10.07 -22.02
N HIS A 9 -31.78 -9.30 -20.94
CA HIS A 9 -30.63 -9.24 -20.05
C HIS A 9 -30.42 -10.65 -19.49
N GLN A 10 -29.35 -11.31 -19.91
CA GLN A 10 -28.84 -12.49 -19.23
C GLN A 10 -28.08 -12.00 -18.00
N ASP A 11 -28.60 -12.36 -16.82
CA ASP A 11 -27.91 -12.25 -15.55
C ASP A 11 -26.55 -12.95 -15.65
N LYS A 12 -25.49 -12.19 -15.40
CA LYS A 12 -24.16 -12.75 -15.16
C LYS A 12 -24.15 -13.29 -13.73
N PRO A 13 -23.74 -14.55 -13.49
CA PRO A 13 -23.59 -15.02 -12.12
C PRO A 13 -22.46 -14.26 -11.44
N ASP A 14 -22.80 -13.79 -10.24
CA ASP A 14 -21.98 -13.01 -9.34
C ASP A 14 -20.71 -13.80 -8.94
N LYS A 15 -19.53 -13.26 -9.23
CA LYS A 15 -18.23 -13.92 -8.97
C LYS A 15 -17.89 -14.01 -7.46
N MET A 16 -18.79 -13.55 -6.61
CA MET A 16 -18.70 -13.62 -5.14
C MET A 16 -19.25 -14.92 -4.55
N SER A 17 -19.87 -15.81 -5.33
CA SER A 17 -20.41 -17.08 -4.80
C SER A 17 -19.40 -18.25 -4.76
N PHE A 18 -18.26 -18.13 -5.45
CA PHE A 18 -17.29 -19.24 -5.55
C PHE A 18 -16.48 -19.46 -4.26
N PHE A 19 -16.33 -18.41 -3.43
CA PHE A 19 -15.60 -18.49 -2.16
C PHE A 19 -16.48 -18.92 -0.95
N ALA A 20 -17.80 -18.82 -1.07
CA ALA A 20 -18.72 -19.26 -0.02
C ALA A 20 -18.95 -20.79 -0.04
N GLN A 21 -18.86 -21.42 -1.22
CA GLN A 21 -19.16 -22.84 -1.36
C GLN A 21 -18.02 -23.78 -0.92
N LYS A 22 -16.79 -23.27 -0.80
CA LYS A 22 -15.64 -24.04 -0.30
C LYS A 22 -15.43 -23.95 1.21
N LYS A 23 -16.04 -22.98 1.90
CA LYS A 23 -16.01 -22.87 3.37
C LYS A 23 -17.06 -23.76 4.06
N GLY A 24 -18.15 -24.11 3.37
CA GLY A 24 -19.13 -25.09 3.86
C GLY A 24 -18.68 -26.55 3.72
N ALA A 25 -17.81 -26.86 2.75
CA ALA A 25 -17.34 -28.24 2.52
C ALA A 25 -16.16 -28.64 3.44
N ALA A 26 -15.46 -27.67 4.04
CA ALA A 26 -14.37 -27.93 4.98
C ALA A 26 -14.85 -28.13 6.43
N LEU A 27 -16.04 -27.63 6.79
CA LEU A 27 -16.66 -27.91 8.08
C LEU A 27 -17.60 -29.12 8.07
N ALA A 28 -17.98 -29.64 6.90
CA ALA A 28 -18.88 -30.80 6.77
C ALA A 28 -18.17 -32.15 6.60
N LYS A 29 -16.82 -32.19 6.59
CA LYS A 29 -16.04 -33.44 6.63
C LYS A 29 -15.42 -33.75 7.99
N GLN A 30 -15.85 -33.05 9.03
CA GLN A 30 -15.42 -33.26 10.42
C GLN A 30 -16.57 -33.71 11.33
N ALA A 31 -17.71 -34.15 10.77
CA ALA A 31 -18.90 -34.49 11.54
C ALA A 31 -19.46 -35.92 11.34
N ASP A 32 -18.83 -36.77 10.52
CA ASP A 32 -19.20 -38.19 10.40
C ASP A 32 -17.98 -39.08 10.57
N THR A 33 -17.67 -39.40 11.82
CA THR A 33 -17.00 -40.62 12.30
C THR A 33 -17.04 -40.59 13.83
N ALA A 34 -18.25 -40.47 14.37
CA ALA A 34 -18.51 -40.67 15.79
C ALA A 34 -19.80 -41.48 15.94
N GLY A 35 -19.66 -42.75 16.36
CA GLY A 35 -20.75 -43.53 16.94
C GLY A 35 -20.87 -44.99 16.52
N HIS A 36 -20.11 -45.90 17.16
CA HIS A 36 -20.57 -47.18 17.78
C HIS A 36 -19.35 -47.86 18.46
N GLN A 37 -19.23 -47.79 19.79
CA GLN A 37 -19.59 -48.82 20.82
C GLN A 37 -18.56 -49.98 20.86
N ASP A 38 -17.96 -50.40 21.99
CA ASP A 38 -18.38 -50.37 23.40
C ASP A 38 -17.18 -50.34 24.36
N GLY A 39 -17.40 -49.72 25.52
CA GLY A 39 -16.44 -49.66 26.62
C GLY A 39 -17.17 -49.37 27.93
N ALA A 40 -18.03 -50.29 28.34
CA ALA A 40 -18.49 -50.42 29.72
C ALA A 40 -18.00 -51.76 30.24
N ASP A 41 -17.14 -51.77 31.26
CA ASP A 41 -17.59 -52.14 32.59
C ASP A 41 -16.46 -52.16 33.63
N HIS A 42 -16.77 -51.49 34.73
CA HIS A 42 -16.51 -51.85 36.13
C HIS A 42 -15.20 -52.54 36.55
N SER A 43 -14.48 -51.88 37.46
CA SER A 43 -13.81 -52.57 38.56
C SER A 43 -13.90 -51.79 39.88
N GLY A 44 -15.04 -51.95 40.55
CA GLY A 44 -15.13 -51.89 42.00
C GLY A 44 -15.69 -53.22 42.46
N GLY A 45 -14.97 -53.98 43.29
CA GLY A 45 -15.44 -55.28 43.75
C GLY A 45 -14.40 -56.08 44.52
N SER A 46 -14.39 -55.88 45.83
CA SER A 46 -14.26 -56.87 46.91
C SER A 46 -13.42 -58.12 46.73
N SER A 47 -12.56 -58.33 47.72
CA SER A 47 -12.09 -59.64 48.18
C SER A 47 -13.19 -60.72 48.16
N PRO A 48 -12.84 -61.93 47.70
CA PRO A 48 -13.26 -63.16 48.32
C PRO A 48 -12.08 -63.74 49.10
N ARG A 49 -12.34 -63.93 50.38
CA ARG A 49 -11.60 -64.82 51.28
C ARG A 49 -12.17 -66.23 51.04
N SER A 50 -11.29 -67.25 51.14
CA SER A 50 -11.50 -68.72 51.03
C SER A 50 -10.97 -69.29 49.69
N GLU A 51 -10.13 -70.31 49.62
CA GLU A 51 -9.80 -71.40 50.55
C GLU A 51 -8.33 -71.81 50.42
N ALA A 52 -7.81 -72.37 51.51
CA ALA A 52 -6.55 -73.08 51.54
C ALA A 52 -6.67 -74.41 50.79
N ASP A 53 -5.70 -74.67 49.92
CA ASP A 53 -5.09 -75.95 49.51
C ASP A 53 -4.69 -75.78 48.04
N SER A 54 -3.42 -75.86 47.66
CA SER A 54 -2.59 -77.02 47.90
C SER A 54 -1.15 -76.72 47.46
N LEU A 55 -0.22 -76.98 48.37
CA LEU A 55 1.13 -77.51 48.15
C LEU A 55 1.73 -77.28 46.74
N HIS A 56 2.54 -76.22 46.60
CA HIS A 56 3.71 -76.33 45.74
C HIS A 56 4.91 -76.61 46.63
N ASP A 57 5.34 -77.87 46.57
CA ASP A 57 6.52 -78.40 47.19
C ASP A 57 7.70 -77.44 47.05
N GLY A 58 8.41 -77.24 48.16
CA GLY A 58 9.76 -76.69 48.12
C GLY A 58 10.66 -77.63 47.34
N GLU A 59 10.69 -77.50 46.02
CA GLU A 59 11.80 -78.03 45.24
C GLU A 59 13.07 -77.30 45.67
N PRO A 60 14.19 -78.02 45.87
CA PRO A 60 15.43 -77.40 46.29
C PRO A 60 15.86 -76.40 45.20
N LEU A 61 16.32 -75.21 45.62
CA LEU A 61 17.02 -74.24 44.77
C LEU A 61 18.23 -74.93 44.12
N THR A 62 18.00 -75.62 43.02
CA THR A 62 18.99 -76.34 42.24
C THR A 62 19.45 -75.43 41.12
N ALA A 63 20.73 -75.49 40.80
CA ALA A 63 21.33 -74.67 39.74
C ALA A 63 20.57 -74.78 38.40
N ALA A 64 19.92 -75.91 38.14
CA ALA A 64 19.08 -76.14 36.95
C ALA A 64 17.79 -75.30 36.92
N PHE A 65 17.14 -75.10 38.08
CA PHE A 65 15.93 -74.27 38.18
C PHE A 65 16.27 -72.79 37.97
N LEU A 66 17.32 -72.30 38.64
CA LEU A 66 17.80 -70.92 38.47
C LEU A 66 18.23 -70.65 37.01
N LYS A 67 18.87 -71.63 36.36
CA LYS A 67 19.28 -71.53 34.96
C LYS A 67 18.07 -71.47 34.02
N ARG A 68 17.05 -72.31 34.23
CA ARG A 68 15.79 -72.24 33.46
C ARG A 68 15.05 -70.92 33.66
N ALA A 69 14.95 -70.42 34.89
CA ALA A 69 14.31 -69.14 35.18
C ALA A 69 15.07 -67.96 34.54
N LEU A 70 16.40 -67.99 34.53
CA LEU A 70 17.23 -66.99 33.87
C LEU A 70 17.11 -67.05 32.34
N ASP A 71 17.05 -68.24 31.76
CA ASP A 71 16.84 -68.44 30.32
C ASP A 71 15.43 -67.97 29.90
N GLU A 72 14.41 -68.22 30.72
CA GLU A 72 13.03 -67.76 30.52
C GLU A 72 12.96 -66.22 30.56
N GLN A 73 13.59 -65.59 31.56
CA GLN A 73 13.69 -64.12 31.65
C GLN A 73 14.48 -63.53 30.49
N SER A 74 15.58 -64.17 30.07
CA SER A 74 16.39 -63.73 28.92
C SER A 74 15.58 -63.81 27.62
N ARG A 75 14.81 -64.89 27.41
CA ARG A 75 13.90 -65.00 26.25
C ARG A 75 12.80 -63.95 26.27
N ARG A 76 12.20 -63.68 27.44
CA ARG A 76 11.19 -62.62 27.59
C ARG A 76 11.77 -61.23 27.28
N LEU A 77 12.97 -60.93 27.78
CA LEU A 77 13.68 -59.70 27.46
C LEU A 77 13.94 -59.62 25.96
N VAL A 78 14.53 -60.64 25.34
CA VAL A 78 14.80 -60.63 23.89
C VAL A 78 13.51 -60.45 23.07
N ALA A 79 12.41 -61.10 23.45
CA ALA A 79 11.12 -60.96 22.77
C ALA A 79 10.54 -59.54 22.92
N THR A 80 10.59 -58.96 24.12
CA THR A 80 10.13 -57.59 24.36
C THR A 80 10.99 -56.57 23.61
N TRP A 81 12.31 -56.72 23.64
CA TRP A 81 13.24 -55.90 22.84
C TRP A 81 12.98 -56.00 21.35
N GLN A 82 12.75 -57.22 20.82
CA GLN A 82 12.41 -57.41 19.40
C GLN A 82 11.08 -56.73 19.04
N SER A 83 10.08 -56.79 19.92
CA SER A 83 8.81 -56.10 19.75
C SER A 83 9.00 -54.58 19.69
N SER A 84 9.71 -54.00 20.68
CA SER A 84 9.96 -52.56 20.72
C SER A 84 10.78 -52.07 19.53
N VAL A 85 11.78 -52.83 19.08
CA VAL A 85 12.56 -52.48 17.86
C VAL A 85 11.69 -52.55 16.62
N ALA A 86 10.77 -53.51 16.52
CA ALA A 86 9.83 -53.60 15.39
C ALA A 86 8.84 -52.43 15.38
N GLU A 87 8.38 -51.99 16.55
CA GLU A 87 7.52 -50.81 16.70
C GLU A 87 8.26 -49.52 16.32
N LEU A 88 9.46 -49.29 16.86
CA LEU A 88 10.30 -48.16 16.48
C LEU A 88 10.59 -48.11 14.98
N LYS A 89 10.81 -49.25 14.32
CA LYS A 89 11.00 -49.31 12.87
C LYS A 89 9.75 -48.86 12.11
N ARG A 90 8.55 -49.20 12.59
CA ARG A 90 7.30 -48.72 11.98
C ARG A 90 7.12 -47.23 12.16
N ASP A 91 7.37 -46.71 13.37
CA ASP A 91 7.28 -45.27 13.64
C ASP A 91 8.28 -44.49 12.78
N LEU A 92 9.49 -45.00 12.60
CA LEU A 92 10.52 -44.36 11.78
C LEU A 92 10.14 -44.35 10.29
N GLN A 93 9.44 -45.39 9.81
CA GLN A 93 8.86 -45.41 8.47
C GLN A 93 7.69 -44.43 8.31
N ASP A 94 6.80 -44.35 9.31
CA ASP A 94 5.69 -43.38 9.31
C ASP A 94 6.22 -41.94 9.27
N ILE A 95 7.16 -41.61 10.16
CA ILE A 95 7.84 -40.31 10.20
C ILE A 95 8.52 -40.03 8.86
N GLY A 96 9.26 -40.99 8.30
CA GLY A 96 9.88 -40.85 6.99
C GLY A 96 8.87 -40.50 5.89
N SER A 97 7.73 -41.20 5.85
CA SER A 97 6.67 -40.94 4.87
C SER A 97 6.03 -39.56 5.03
N ARG A 98 5.81 -39.13 6.28
CA ARG A 98 5.26 -37.80 6.60
C ARG A 98 6.24 -36.70 6.28
N THR A 99 7.54 -36.91 6.52
CA THR A 99 8.59 -35.97 6.15
C THR A 99 8.64 -35.77 4.64
N THR A 100 8.68 -36.84 3.85
CA THR A 100 8.64 -36.74 2.37
C THR A 100 7.38 -36.01 1.88
N HIS A 101 6.24 -36.25 2.53
CA HIS A 101 5.00 -35.54 2.19
C HIS A 101 5.08 -34.04 2.47
N VAL A 102 5.66 -33.65 3.62
CA VAL A 102 5.85 -32.25 3.99
C VAL A 102 6.86 -31.58 3.07
N GLU A 103 7.94 -32.25 2.70
CA GLU A 103 8.93 -31.74 1.76
C GLU A 103 8.31 -31.46 0.38
N ALA A 104 7.53 -32.40 -0.16
CA ALA A 104 6.81 -32.20 -1.42
C ALA A 104 5.80 -31.04 -1.33
N LYS A 105 5.09 -30.91 -0.19
CA LYS A 105 4.18 -29.78 0.03
C LYS A 105 4.91 -28.46 0.20
N MET A 106 6.11 -28.47 0.76
CA MET A 106 6.95 -27.29 0.88
C MET A 106 7.43 -26.81 -0.50
N GLU A 107 7.81 -27.74 -1.39
CA GLU A 107 8.15 -27.44 -2.79
C GLU A 107 6.96 -26.80 -3.52
N ASP A 108 5.78 -27.43 -3.47
CA ASP A 108 4.53 -26.87 -4.02
C ASP A 108 4.26 -25.44 -3.50
N LEU A 109 4.49 -25.20 -2.21
CA LEU A 109 4.28 -23.90 -1.57
C LEU A 109 5.31 -22.85 -2.00
N VAL A 110 6.57 -23.23 -2.16
CA VAL A 110 7.64 -22.33 -2.62
C VAL A 110 7.34 -21.87 -4.05
N ASP A 111 6.93 -22.79 -4.93
CA ASP A 111 6.56 -22.46 -6.31
C ASP A 111 5.35 -21.52 -6.36
N ALA A 112 4.29 -21.84 -5.59
CA ALA A 112 3.12 -20.98 -5.49
C ALA A 112 3.46 -19.59 -4.90
N HIS A 113 4.37 -19.53 -3.92
CA HIS A 113 4.84 -18.28 -3.35
C HIS A 113 5.59 -17.45 -4.38
N ASN A 114 6.54 -18.05 -5.10
CA ASN A 114 7.32 -17.36 -6.13
C ASN A 114 6.41 -16.78 -7.21
N ALA A 115 5.47 -17.57 -7.74
CA ALA A 115 4.48 -17.10 -8.72
C ALA A 115 3.64 -15.92 -8.17
N SER A 116 3.19 -16.02 -6.91
CA SER A 116 2.44 -14.95 -6.25
C SER A 116 3.28 -13.67 -6.11
N THR A 117 4.56 -13.78 -5.72
CA THR A 117 5.45 -12.61 -5.60
C THR A 117 5.70 -11.95 -6.95
N GLU A 118 5.82 -12.72 -8.03
CA GLU A 118 5.97 -12.18 -9.39
C GLU A 118 4.70 -11.45 -9.85
N HIS A 119 3.53 -12.05 -9.59
CA HIS A 119 2.25 -11.38 -9.85
C HIS A 119 2.09 -10.08 -9.05
N LEU A 120 2.50 -10.05 -7.78
CA LEU A 120 2.48 -8.84 -6.96
C LEU A 120 3.42 -7.74 -7.49
N LYS A 121 4.62 -8.12 -7.95
CA LYS A 121 5.55 -7.18 -8.61
C LYS A 121 4.94 -6.60 -9.87
N SER A 122 4.41 -7.46 -10.75
CA SER A 122 3.74 -7.04 -11.99
C SER A 122 2.54 -6.11 -11.72
N LEU A 123 1.71 -6.43 -10.72
CA LEU A 123 0.58 -5.59 -10.32
C LEU A 123 1.05 -4.23 -9.78
N THR A 124 2.11 -4.21 -8.97
CA THR A 124 2.70 -2.97 -8.45
C THR A 124 3.18 -2.07 -9.60
N ASP A 125 3.87 -2.65 -10.59
CA ASP A 125 4.34 -1.92 -11.77
C ASP A 125 3.17 -1.38 -12.61
N GLN A 126 2.10 -2.16 -12.76
CA GLN A 126 0.90 -1.72 -13.47
C GLN A 126 0.20 -0.57 -12.75
N ILE A 127 0.09 -0.64 -11.41
CA ILE A 127 -0.48 0.44 -10.59
C ILE A 127 0.35 1.72 -10.76
N GLN A 128 1.68 1.64 -10.63
CA GLN A 128 2.55 2.80 -10.82
C GLN A 128 2.42 3.42 -12.21
N LYS A 129 2.34 2.60 -13.27
CA LYS A 129 2.11 3.09 -14.64
C LYS A 129 0.75 3.78 -14.77
N CYS A 130 -0.29 3.23 -14.17
CA CYS A 130 -1.63 3.83 -14.15
C CYS A 130 -1.65 5.16 -13.40
N GLU A 131 -1.03 5.23 -12.22
CA GLU A 131 -0.90 6.46 -11.43
C GLU A 131 -0.16 7.55 -12.20
N ALA A 132 0.96 7.22 -12.84
CA ALA A 132 1.71 8.15 -13.68
C ALA A 132 0.88 8.67 -14.86
N LYS A 133 0.10 7.79 -15.51
CA LYS A 133 -0.80 8.17 -16.61
C LYS A 133 -1.96 9.06 -16.14
N LEU A 134 -2.54 8.77 -14.97
CA LEU A 134 -3.61 9.60 -14.39
C LEU A 134 -3.09 11.00 -14.04
N MET A 135 -1.93 11.09 -13.41
CA MET A 135 -1.27 12.36 -13.10
C MET A 135 -1.02 13.19 -14.37
N ASP A 136 -0.51 12.56 -15.43
CA ASP A 136 -0.25 13.21 -16.71
C ASP A 136 -1.54 13.70 -17.38
N LEU A 137 -2.60 12.89 -17.42
CA LEU A 137 -3.90 13.28 -17.97
C LEU A 137 -4.53 14.44 -17.19
N GLU A 138 -4.46 14.41 -15.86
CA GLU A 138 -4.97 15.47 -15.01
C GLU A 138 -4.22 16.79 -15.26
N ASP A 139 -2.89 16.75 -15.30
CA ASP A 139 -2.08 17.93 -15.59
C ASP A 139 -2.36 18.45 -17.02
N ARG A 140 -2.48 17.57 -18.04
CA ARG A 140 -2.83 17.96 -19.41
C ARG A 140 -4.15 18.73 -19.46
N SER A 141 -5.17 18.25 -18.75
CA SER A 141 -6.48 18.88 -18.67
C SER A 141 -6.41 20.29 -18.03
N ARG A 142 -5.50 20.47 -17.07
CA ARG A 142 -5.30 21.74 -16.33
C ARG A 142 -4.29 22.69 -16.97
N ARG A 143 -3.61 22.34 -18.07
CA ARG A 143 -2.52 23.15 -18.66
C ARG A 143 -2.89 24.59 -19.00
N SER A 144 -4.13 24.83 -19.43
CA SER A 144 -4.64 26.18 -19.75
C SER A 144 -5.22 26.92 -18.54
N ASN A 145 -5.21 26.31 -17.36
CA ASN A 145 -5.75 26.92 -16.15
C ASN A 145 -4.68 27.79 -15.46
N ILE A 146 -5.14 28.87 -14.84
CA ILE A 146 -4.33 29.77 -14.01
C ILE A 146 -5.04 29.95 -12.68
N ARG A 147 -4.26 29.93 -11.59
CA ARG A 147 -4.71 30.23 -10.24
C ARG A 147 -4.18 31.60 -9.82
N LEU A 148 -5.08 32.54 -9.59
CA LEU A 148 -4.78 33.89 -9.09
C LEU A 148 -4.97 33.91 -7.57
N ARG A 149 -3.97 34.42 -6.86
CA ARG A 149 -3.99 34.61 -5.40
C ARG A 149 -3.85 36.09 -5.08
N GLY A 150 -4.58 36.57 -4.09
CA GLY A 150 -4.46 37.96 -3.60
C GLY A 150 -5.55 38.92 -4.11
N ILE A 151 -6.50 38.44 -4.91
CA ILE A 151 -7.65 39.26 -5.35
C ILE A 151 -8.56 39.53 -4.13
N PRO A 152 -8.74 40.81 -3.72
CA PRO A 152 -9.56 41.17 -2.56
C PRO A 152 -10.98 40.59 -2.65
N GLU A 153 -11.55 40.16 -1.52
CA GLU A 153 -12.94 39.65 -1.48
C GLU A 153 -13.99 40.75 -1.73
N THR A 154 -13.59 42.02 -1.68
CA THR A 154 -14.43 43.16 -2.06
C THR A 154 -14.82 43.14 -3.54
N VAL A 155 -14.03 42.49 -4.39
CA VAL A 155 -14.38 42.26 -5.80
C VAL A 155 -15.44 41.17 -5.86
N LEU A 156 -16.68 41.59 -6.13
CA LEU A 156 -17.85 40.73 -6.22
C LEU A 156 -17.75 39.77 -7.42
N PRO A 157 -18.48 38.64 -7.40
CA PRO A 157 -18.47 37.70 -8.52
C PRO A 157 -18.87 38.31 -9.87
N ALA A 158 -19.73 39.32 -9.88
CA ALA A 158 -20.17 40.01 -11.10
C ALA A 158 -19.06 40.88 -11.71
N ASP A 159 -18.22 41.51 -10.88
CA ASP A 159 -17.14 42.41 -11.32
C ASP A 159 -15.83 41.67 -11.60
N LEU A 160 -15.72 40.43 -11.12
CA LEU A 160 -14.51 39.61 -11.23
C LEU A 160 -14.00 39.44 -12.67
N PRO A 161 -14.84 39.18 -13.69
CA PRO A 161 -14.39 39.14 -15.09
C PRO A 161 -13.73 40.45 -15.53
N SER A 162 -14.40 41.58 -15.32
CA SER A 162 -13.90 42.90 -15.71
C SER A 162 -12.59 43.25 -15.00
N TYR A 163 -12.49 42.92 -13.72
CA TYR A 163 -11.28 43.12 -12.91
C TYR A 163 -10.10 42.30 -13.44
N VAL A 164 -10.31 41.01 -13.74
CA VAL A 164 -9.26 40.12 -14.27
C VAL A 164 -8.87 40.51 -15.70
N HIS A 165 -9.81 40.91 -16.54
CA HIS A 165 -9.52 41.42 -17.89
C HIS A 165 -8.65 42.68 -17.84
N SER A 166 -8.96 43.63 -16.95
CA SER A 166 -8.18 44.85 -16.77
C SER A 166 -6.75 44.54 -16.32
N PHE A 167 -6.61 43.63 -15.36
CA PHE A 167 -5.31 43.13 -14.91
C PHE A 167 -4.50 42.48 -16.05
N PHE A 168 -5.12 41.63 -16.86
CA PHE A 168 -4.45 40.99 -17.99
C PHE A 168 -4.09 41.97 -19.10
N LYS A 169 -4.92 42.98 -19.37
CA LYS A 169 -4.59 44.01 -20.35
C LYS A 169 -3.38 44.85 -19.92
N LEU A 170 -3.21 45.09 -18.63
CA LEU A 170 -2.01 45.74 -18.08
C LEU A 170 -0.75 44.86 -18.22
N LEU A 171 -0.88 43.55 -18.04
CA LEU A 171 0.25 42.62 -18.21
C LEU A 171 0.66 42.45 -19.68
N THR A 172 -0.31 42.51 -20.60
CA THR A 172 -0.13 42.28 -22.03
C THR A 172 -0.88 43.34 -22.86
N PRO A 173 -0.41 44.60 -22.88
CA PRO A 173 -1.05 45.67 -23.64
C PRO A 173 -1.07 45.39 -25.15
N GLU A 174 -0.08 44.65 -25.65
CA GLU A 174 0.08 44.27 -27.05
C GLU A 174 -0.98 43.27 -27.55
N ILE A 175 -1.64 42.54 -26.65
CA ILE A 175 -2.61 41.49 -27.02
C ILE A 175 -4.00 42.12 -27.23
N PRO A 176 -4.67 41.86 -28.36
CA PRO A 176 -6.07 42.26 -28.55
C PRO A 176 -7.00 41.65 -27.49
N THR A 177 -8.02 42.40 -27.08
CA THR A 177 -8.98 41.94 -26.06
C THR A 177 -9.66 40.63 -26.46
N ASP A 178 -9.92 40.45 -27.77
CA ASP A 178 -10.53 39.25 -28.35
C ASP A 178 -9.68 37.98 -28.18
N MET A 179 -8.39 38.11 -27.86
CA MET A 179 -7.52 36.97 -27.57
C MET A 179 -7.45 36.65 -26.07
N LEU A 180 -7.93 37.56 -25.19
CA LEU A 180 -7.93 37.37 -23.74
C LEU A 180 -9.17 36.61 -23.24
N LEU A 181 -9.78 35.75 -24.07
CA LEU A 181 -10.98 35.00 -23.74
C LEU A 181 -10.74 33.99 -22.61
N LEU A 182 -11.69 33.95 -21.68
CA LEU A 182 -11.70 33.05 -20.53
C LEU A 182 -12.90 32.11 -20.64
N ASP A 183 -12.66 30.80 -20.65
CA ASP A 183 -13.74 29.80 -20.68
C ASP A 183 -14.46 29.73 -19.33
N ARG A 184 -13.70 29.92 -18.24
CA ARG A 184 -14.19 29.84 -16.86
C ARG A 184 -13.42 30.80 -15.98
N LEU A 185 -14.10 31.41 -15.02
CA LEU A 185 -13.52 32.27 -14.00
C LEU A 185 -14.39 32.22 -12.74
N HIS A 186 -13.83 31.73 -11.63
CA HIS A 186 -14.58 31.63 -10.36
C HIS A 186 -13.65 31.60 -9.15
N ARG A 187 -14.16 31.98 -7.98
CA ARG A 187 -13.47 31.80 -6.70
C ARG A 187 -13.53 30.34 -6.26
N VAL A 188 -12.41 29.80 -5.81
CA VAL A 188 -12.31 28.43 -5.29
C VAL A 188 -12.51 28.45 -3.76
N PRO A 189 -13.24 27.48 -3.20
CA PRO A 189 -13.33 27.31 -1.75
C PRO A 189 -11.96 27.23 -1.10
N LYS A 190 -11.85 27.84 0.08
CA LYS A 190 -10.60 27.82 0.85
C LYS A 190 -10.50 26.51 1.63
N PRO A 191 -9.37 25.80 1.59
CA PRO A 191 -9.10 24.70 2.51
C PRO A 191 -9.12 25.17 3.96
N GLN A 192 -9.61 24.33 4.89
CA GLN A 192 -9.75 24.67 6.31
C GLN A 192 -8.45 25.12 7.00
N HIS A 193 -7.30 24.65 6.53
CA HIS A 193 -5.99 24.98 7.12
C HIS A 193 -5.46 26.37 6.76
N ILE A 194 -6.10 27.09 5.83
CA ILE A 194 -5.68 28.44 5.42
C ILE A 194 -6.46 29.47 6.26
N ALA A 195 -5.76 30.47 6.79
CA ALA A 195 -6.35 31.53 7.62
C ALA A 195 -7.56 32.20 6.96
N THR A 196 -8.63 32.42 7.72
CA THR A 196 -9.88 33.04 7.24
C THR A 196 -9.66 34.44 6.66
N SER A 197 -8.67 35.18 7.18
CA SER A 197 -8.33 36.54 6.74
C SER A 197 -7.77 36.63 5.30
N LEU A 198 -7.19 35.56 4.75
CA LEU A 198 -6.65 35.58 3.39
C LEU A 198 -7.79 35.54 2.34
N PRO A 199 -7.71 36.27 1.22
CA PRO A 199 -8.72 36.15 0.17
C PRO A 199 -8.73 34.74 -0.46
N ARG A 200 -9.89 34.28 -0.94
CA ARG A 200 -10.00 33.05 -1.74
C ARG A 200 -9.25 33.20 -3.06
N ASP A 201 -8.58 32.12 -3.45
CA ASP A 201 -7.93 32.04 -4.76
C ASP A 201 -9.01 32.01 -5.87
N VAL A 202 -8.71 32.62 -7.00
CA VAL A 202 -9.55 32.60 -8.21
C VAL A 202 -8.94 31.63 -9.20
N LEU A 203 -9.74 30.69 -9.71
CA LEU A 203 -9.33 29.76 -10.74
C LEU A 203 -9.98 30.16 -12.06
N LEU A 204 -9.16 30.21 -13.10
CA LEU A 204 -9.61 30.49 -14.45
C LEU A 204 -9.04 29.52 -15.46
N LYS A 205 -9.72 29.40 -16.60
CA LYS A 205 -9.25 28.67 -17.78
C LYS A 205 -9.17 29.67 -18.92
N ALA A 206 -7.96 29.92 -19.41
CA ALA A 206 -7.79 30.69 -20.64
C ALA A 206 -8.20 29.82 -21.84
N HIS A 207 -8.88 30.43 -22.80
CA HIS A 207 -9.30 29.76 -24.02
C HIS A 207 -8.09 29.29 -24.84
N TYR A 208 -7.13 30.19 -25.06
CA TYR A 208 -5.92 29.91 -25.81
C TYR A 208 -4.72 29.60 -24.90
N PHE A 209 -4.11 28.42 -25.08
CA PHE A 209 -2.95 27.99 -24.30
C PHE A 209 -1.74 28.95 -24.44
N HIS A 210 -1.47 29.44 -25.65
CA HIS A 210 -0.35 30.34 -25.90
C HIS A 210 -0.51 31.69 -25.17
N VAL A 211 -1.74 32.21 -25.09
CA VAL A 211 -2.07 33.43 -24.33
C VAL A 211 -1.80 33.21 -22.84
N LYS A 212 -2.26 32.08 -22.29
CA LYS A 212 -1.96 31.71 -20.90
C LYS A 212 -0.46 31.65 -20.61
N ASP A 213 0.33 31.06 -21.51
CA ASP A 213 1.77 30.97 -21.31
C ASP A 213 2.46 32.34 -21.38
N LEU A 214 1.98 33.23 -22.26
CA LEU A 214 2.45 34.61 -22.34
C LEU A 214 2.10 35.40 -21.06
N LEU A 215 0.86 35.32 -20.57
CA LEU A 215 0.43 35.92 -19.31
C LEU A 215 1.28 35.44 -18.12
N MET A 216 1.56 34.12 -18.05
CA MET A 216 2.42 33.54 -17.01
C MET A 216 3.89 33.98 -17.12
N ARG A 217 4.38 34.33 -18.31
CA ARG A 217 5.72 34.90 -18.49
C ARG A 217 5.74 36.37 -18.07
N ARG A 218 4.78 37.16 -18.57
CA ARG A 218 4.65 38.59 -18.28
C ARG A 218 4.51 38.87 -16.79
N SER A 219 3.72 38.07 -16.07
CA SER A 219 3.56 38.22 -14.60
C SER A 219 4.84 38.01 -13.78
N ARG A 220 5.90 37.41 -14.35
CA ARG A 220 7.20 37.27 -13.69
C ARG A 220 8.14 38.44 -14.01
N THR A 221 7.93 39.10 -15.14
CA THR A 221 8.81 40.16 -15.66
C THR A 221 8.29 41.55 -15.31
N VAL A 222 6.97 41.77 -15.43
CA VAL A 222 6.32 43.04 -15.11
C VAL A 222 6.21 43.17 -13.60
N LYS A 223 6.83 44.22 -13.04
CA LYS A 223 6.80 44.54 -11.61
C LYS A 223 6.03 45.83 -11.30
N ASP A 224 5.92 46.71 -12.28
CA ASP A 224 5.27 48.01 -12.15
C ASP A 224 3.78 47.87 -12.46
N LEU A 225 3.03 47.42 -11.45
CA LEU A 225 1.58 47.31 -11.50
C LEU A 225 0.94 48.35 -10.56
N PRO A 226 -0.25 48.88 -10.90
CA PRO A 226 -1.04 49.70 -9.99
C PRO A 226 -1.23 49.01 -8.63
N ALA A 227 -1.34 49.80 -7.55
CA ALA A 227 -1.42 49.31 -6.18
C ALA A 227 -2.52 48.26 -5.97
N GLU A 228 -3.63 48.38 -6.71
CA GLU A 228 -4.75 47.44 -6.70
C GLU A 228 -4.39 46.02 -7.20
N TYR A 229 -3.38 45.88 -8.06
CA TYR A 229 -2.95 44.60 -8.64
C TYR A 229 -1.60 44.10 -8.10
N THR A 230 -0.85 44.91 -7.36
CA THR A 230 0.50 44.55 -6.87
C THR A 230 0.51 43.32 -5.95
N SER A 231 -0.59 43.07 -5.24
CA SER A 231 -0.73 41.91 -4.35
C SER A 231 -1.01 40.58 -5.08
N ILE A 232 -1.36 40.65 -6.37
CA ILE A 232 -1.81 39.48 -7.14
C ILE A 232 -0.62 38.61 -7.54
N LYS A 233 -0.73 37.31 -7.25
CA LYS A 233 0.24 36.29 -7.65
C LYS A 233 -0.42 35.29 -8.58
N MET A 234 0.25 34.99 -9.69
CA MET A 234 -0.21 34.02 -10.70
C MET A 234 0.53 32.69 -10.55
N PHE A 235 -0.21 31.60 -10.47
CA PHE A 235 0.31 30.24 -10.40
C PHE A 235 -0.31 29.37 -11.49
N SER A 236 0.44 28.37 -11.97
CA SER A 236 -0.15 27.31 -12.78
C SER A 236 -0.99 26.39 -11.90
N ASP A 237 -2.16 25.97 -12.40
CA ASP A 237 -2.98 24.96 -11.74
C ASP A 237 -2.41 23.57 -12.04
N LEU A 238 -1.79 22.97 -11.03
CA LEU A 238 -1.17 21.65 -11.10
C LEU A 238 -1.99 20.66 -10.29
N SER A 239 -1.98 19.40 -10.71
CA SER A 239 -2.61 18.31 -9.94
C SER A 239 -2.02 18.21 -8.53
N ALA A 240 -2.82 17.69 -7.60
CA ALA A 240 -2.39 17.48 -6.22
C ALA A 240 -1.20 16.50 -6.15
N ALA A 241 -1.18 15.48 -7.02
CA ALA A 241 -0.09 14.52 -7.12
C ALA A 241 1.22 15.21 -7.57
N THR A 242 1.17 16.04 -8.60
CA THR A 242 2.32 16.84 -9.06
C THR A 242 2.81 17.80 -7.98
N LEU A 243 1.92 18.48 -7.26
CA LEU A 243 2.31 19.35 -6.14
C LEU A 243 2.96 18.57 -4.99
N LYS A 244 2.43 17.38 -4.65
CA LYS A 244 3.02 16.49 -3.65
C LYS A 244 4.41 16.05 -4.05
N GLN A 245 4.61 15.67 -5.31
CA GLN A 245 5.93 15.28 -5.82
C GLN A 245 6.89 16.47 -5.85
N ARG A 246 6.48 17.66 -6.28
CA ARG A 246 7.35 18.87 -6.20
C ARG A 246 7.73 19.23 -4.77
N LYS A 247 6.88 18.93 -3.79
CA LYS A 247 7.15 19.15 -2.37
C LYS A 247 8.28 18.25 -1.86
N THR A 248 8.49 17.06 -2.42
CA THR A 248 9.62 16.20 -2.00
C THR A 248 10.97 16.83 -2.33
N PHE A 249 11.04 17.67 -3.36
CA PHE A 249 12.23 18.45 -3.73
C PHE A 249 12.40 19.74 -2.92
N GLN A 250 11.59 19.98 -1.88
CA GLN A 250 11.61 21.25 -1.14
C GLN A 250 13.03 21.62 -0.68
N GLN A 251 13.72 20.73 0.03
CA GLN A 251 15.10 20.91 0.51
C GLN A 251 16.07 21.23 -0.64
N VAL A 252 15.96 20.50 -1.75
CA VAL A 252 16.80 20.72 -2.94
C VAL A 252 16.56 22.12 -3.51
N THR A 253 15.29 22.50 -3.72
CA THR A 253 14.95 23.81 -4.30
C THR A 253 15.27 24.98 -3.37
N GLU A 254 15.22 24.81 -2.05
CA GLU A 254 15.61 25.82 -1.08
C GLU A 254 17.12 26.05 -1.11
N THR A 255 17.90 24.97 -1.14
CA THR A 255 19.35 25.02 -1.27
C THR A 255 19.77 25.67 -2.60
N LEU A 256 19.13 25.33 -3.71
CA LEU A 256 19.40 25.97 -5.02
C LEU A 256 19.09 27.47 -4.99
N ARG A 257 17.98 27.89 -4.37
CA ARG A 257 17.59 29.30 -4.22
C ARG A 257 18.60 30.08 -3.37
N ALA A 258 19.04 29.52 -2.24
CA ALA A 258 20.03 30.14 -1.37
C ALA A 258 21.36 30.40 -2.10
N ASN A 259 21.76 29.47 -2.96
CA ASN A 259 22.99 29.56 -3.76
C ASN A 259 22.80 30.30 -5.10
N ARG A 260 21.63 30.91 -5.35
CA ARG A 260 21.27 31.62 -6.59
C ARG A 260 21.46 30.77 -7.87
N ILE A 261 21.29 29.46 -7.74
CA ILE A 261 21.37 28.53 -8.87
C ILE A 261 20.01 28.47 -9.56
N LEU A 262 20.00 28.68 -10.87
CA LEU A 262 18.78 28.68 -11.66
C LEU A 262 18.27 27.24 -11.85
N TYR A 263 16.97 27.06 -11.65
CA TYR A 263 16.30 25.80 -11.93
C TYR A 263 14.94 26.05 -12.57
N ARG A 264 14.43 25.02 -13.25
CA ARG A 264 13.08 24.99 -13.81
C ARG A 264 12.46 23.61 -13.62
N TRP A 265 11.14 23.57 -13.58
CA TRP A 265 10.39 22.32 -13.53
C TRP A 265 10.19 21.77 -14.95
N GLY A 266 10.58 20.52 -15.17
CA GLY A 266 10.25 19.75 -16.36
C GLY A 266 8.95 18.97 -16.20
N PHE A 267 8.46 18.45 -17.33
CA PHE A 267 7.36 17.49 -17.40
C PHE A 267 7.87 16.16 -18.01
N PRO A 268 7.52 14.97 -17.45
CA PRO A 268 6.96 14.72 -16.12
C PRO A 268 7.78 15.36 -14.99
N VAL A 269 7.30 15.35 -13.74
CA VAL A 269 7.93 16.10 -12.63
C VAL A 269 9.41 15.73 -12.48
N ARG A 270 10.26 16.63 -12.95
CA ARG A 270 11.72 16.55 -12.83
C ARG A 270 12.27 17.95 -12.63
N LEU A 271 13.35 18.06 -11.89
CA LEU A 271 14.01 19.32 -11.61
C LEU A 271 15.16 19.50 -12.61
N ILE A 272 15.10 20.54 -13.43
CA ILE A 272 16.15 20.85 -14.39
C ILE A 272 16.97 22.00 -13.83
N VAL A 273 18.20 21.71 -13.42
CA VAL A 273 19.11 22.64 -12.76
C VAL A 273 20.15 23.11 -13.77
N SER A 274 20.44 24.41 -13.79
CA SER A 274 21.45 25.01 -14.66
C SER A 274 22.56 25.61 -13.81
N ARG A 275 23.79 25.12 -13.97
CA ARG A 275 24.99 25.61 -13.27
C ARG A 275 26.17 25.60 -14.23
N ASN A 276 26.93 26.70 -14.29
CA ASN A 276 28.15 26.82 -15.10
C ASN A 276 27.97 26.42 -16.59
N GLY A 277 26.80 26.71 -17.18
CA GLY A 277 26.50 26.37 -18.57
C GLY A 277 26.05 24.92 -18.80
N THR A 278 26.13 24.04 -17.80
CA THR A 278 25.58 22.67 -17.89
C THR A 278 24.19 22.61 -17.29
N THR A 279 23.31 21.85 -17.96
CA THR A 279 21.94 21.62 -17.51
C THR A 279 21.78 20.15 -17.14
N THR A 280 21.47 19.87 -15.88
CA THR A 280 21.23 18.52 -15.36
C THR A 280 19.75 18.34 -15.03
N ALA A 281 19.19 17.17 -15.33
CA ALA A 281 17.81 16.83 -15.02
C ALA A 281 17.78 15.78 -13.92
N VAL A 282 17.06 16.08 -12.84
CA VAL A 282 16.96 15.26 -11.64
C VAL A 282 15.53 14.75 -11.51
N GLN A 283 15.35 13.44 -11.37
CA GLN A 283 14.03 12.79 -11.33
C GLN A 283 13.55 12.52 -9.90
N THR A 284 14.47 12.30 -8.96
CA THR A 284 14.13 12.03 -7.55
C THR A 284 14.76 13.06 -6.61
N ALA A 285 14.16 13.24 -5.43
CA ALA A 285 14.72 14.14 -4.42
C ALA A 285 16.10 13.67 -3.94
N GLU A 286 16.29 12.35 -3.83
CA GLU A 286 17.56 11.71 -3.46
C GLU A 286 18.67 12.00 -4.47
N GLU A 287 18.39 11.87 -5.77
CA GLU A 287 19.34 12.23 -6.84
C GLU A 287 19.70 13.72 -6.75
N GLY A 288 18.72 14.57 -6.40
CA GLY A 288 18.95 16.00 -6.22
C GLY A 288 19.85 16.31 -5.01
N ILE A 289 19.65 15.61 -3.91
CA ILE A 289 20.49 15.69 -2.70
C ILE A 289 21.92 15.24 -3.02
N HIS A 290 22.08 14.11 -3.71
CA HIS A 290 23.39 13.60 -4.12
C HIS A 290 24.12 14.59 -5.04
N LEU A 291 23.39 15.21 -5.96
CA LEU A 291 23.93 16.25 -6.84
C LEU A 291 24.37 17.50 -6.07
N LEU A 292 23.63 17.91 -5.04
CA LEU A 292 24.06 19.01 -4.16
C LEU A 292 25.32 18.67 -3.35
N HIS A 293 25.44 17.42 -2.87
CA HIS A 293 26.65 16.94 -2.20
C HIS A 293 27.86 16.91 -3.13
N GLN A 294 27.70 16.41 -4.36
CA GLN A 294 28.76 16.44 -5.38
C GLN A 294 29.28 17.87 -5.64
N TRP A 295 28.43 18.85 -5.41
CA TRP A 295 28.68 20.27 -5.59
C TRP A 295 29.18 20.99 -4.34
N ASN A 296 29.44 20.24 -3.26
CA ASN A 296 29.85 20.73 -1.94
C ASN A 296 28.91 21.82 -1.38
N LEU A 297 27.60 21.70 -1.65
CA LEU A 297 26.59 22.62 -1.11
C LEU A 297 26.01 22.07 0.18
N THR A 298 25.93 22.92 1.21
CA THR A 298 25.27 22.58 2.47
C THR A 298 23.76 22.49 2.26
N ILE A 299 23.17 21.34 2.57
CA ILE A 299 21.74 21.11 2.43
C ILE A 299 21.01 21.86 3.52
N ILE A 300 20.10 22.73 3.12
CA ILE A 300 19.24 23.47 4.03
C ILE A 300 18.06 22.58 4.39
N GLY A 301 17.87 22.28 5.69
CA GLY A 301 16.64 21.68 6.19
C GLY A 301 16.73 20.26 6.77
N ASP A 302 17.84 19.87 7.38
CA ASP A 302 17.97 18.61 8.17
C ASP A 302 17.17 18.63 9.51
N THR A 303 16.11 19.45 9.60
CA THR A 303 15.30 19.64 10.81
C THR A 303 13.84 19.27 10.58
N GLN A 304 13.59 18.09 9.98
CA GLN A 304 12.35 17.38 10.25
C GLN A 304 12.68 16.11 11.02
N ALA A 305 12.70 16.24 12.35
CA ALA A 305 12.55 15.10 13.23
C ALA A 305 11.35 14.27 12.74
N PRO A 306 11.45 12.93 12.67
CA PRO A 306 10.34 12.09 12.26
C PRO A 306 9.14 12.44 13.13
N LYS A 307 8.02 12.82 12.51
CA LYS A 307 6.78 13.05 13.24
C LYS A 307 6.50 11.77 14.05
N PRO A 308 6.31 11.86 15.38
CA PRO A 308 6.03 10.68 16.16
C PRO A 308 4.79 9.99 15.56
N PRO A 309 4.79 8.64 15.46
CA PRO A 309 3.64 7.93 14.95
C PRO A 309 2.41 8.36 15.76
N ARG A 310 1.33 8.73 15.07
CA ARG A 310 0.04 9.00 15.71
C ARG A 310 -0.30 7.79 16.57
N GLN A 311 -0.30 7.95 17.88
CA GLN A 311 -0.85 6.95 18.79
C GLN A 311 -2.32 6.76 18.41
N VAL A 312 -2.63 5.61 17.83
CA VAL A 312 -4.00 5.14 17.69
C VAL A 312 -4.43 4.78 19.10
N VAL A 313 -5.17 5.68 19.76
CA VAL A 313 -5.86 5.36 21.00
C VAL A 313 -6.86 4.26 20.65
N LYS A 314 -6.57 3.03 21.07
CA LYS A 314 -7.52 1.93 21.01
C LYS A 314 -8.43 2.08 22.23
N ASP A 315 -9.60 2.66 22.01
CA ASP A 315 -10.67 2.65 23.00
C ASP A 315 -11.16 1.21 23.15
N TRP A 316 -10.67 0.52 24.18
CA TRP A 316 -11.27 -0.72 24.64
C TRP A 316 -12.41 -0.38 25.58
N HIS A 317 -13.61 -0.22 25.02
CA HIS A 317 -14.82 -0.32 25.84
C HIS A 317 -15.08 -1.80 26.13
N ILE A 318 -14.69 -2.24 27.33
CA ILE A 318 -15.20 -3.46 27.94
C ILE A 318 -16.59 -3.07 28.47
N ALA A 319 -17.63 -3.65 27.90
CA ALA A 319 -18.96 -3.58 28.46
C ALA A 319 -19.06 -4.65 29.56
N ASP A 320 -19.24 -4.19 30.79
CA ASP A 320 -19.70 -5.00 31.93
C ASP A 320 -21.19 -5.35 31.79
#